data_AF-A0AAF0DJC6-F1
#
_entry.id   AF-A0AAF0DJC6-F1
#
_cell.length_a   1.000
_cell.length_b   1.000
_cell.length_c   1.000
_cell.angle_alpha   90.00
_cell.angle_beta   90.00
_cell.angle_gamma   90.00
#
_symmetry.space_group_name_H-M   'P 1'
#
loop_
_entity.id
_entity.type
_entity.pdbx_description
1 polymer ?
#
loop_
_entity_poly.entity_id
_entity_poly.type
_entity_poly.pdbx_seq_one_letter_code
_entity_poly.pdbx_strand_id
1 'polypeptide(L)'
;MPVGEAIEEQSLPRYHERHYYPVRIGEVFKDQYRVIAKLGYGAYSTVWLAWDQRAKQYTSLKVCVSQDTESSPTLNEINMLRRLKRFADTDQRDLPGVGFTRLADDIFEIDGHYCIASKPQGQSIRVLQEIFPNGILPKLLVKSIIHRLWFSVNWFHSTCGVIHTDISPQNVLMQLEEDSSLKDIEDQESRDPSVPIITTHGAAPVYRTRETKLELSGLPVLTDFGQMRLAEEQTNQDWWMSDLYRAPEVLLGLPWSYPVDVWSIGVMTLELLEGKNLFNPIDRVNNQYVLPLALAQYIGYLGPPPLEMLRKSPLFSTYFDEQGNWASEPPIPKTSFEDFVTTIPPGEEKYQFLRFIRKILTWDPEVRANSYELIQDEWMMRPPSEEDMVFLKNQMGL
;
A
#
# COMPACT_ATOMS: atom_id res chain seq x y z
N MET A 1 -6.08 18.20 29.77
CA MET A 1 -6.77 17.06 29.11
C MET A 1 -7.24 16.10 30.20
N PRO A 2 -8.41 15.45 30.05
CA PRO A 2 -8.83 14.46 31.02
C PRO A 2 -7.82 13.31 31.02
N VAL A 3 -7.50 12.81 32.22
CA VAL A 3 -6.70 11.60 32.40
C VAL A 3 -7.55 10.41 31.91
N GLY A 4 -7.13 9.72 30.85
CA GLY A 4 -7.72 8.42 30.47
C GLY A 4 -8.26 8.24 29.06
N GLU A 5 -8.09 9.19 28.13
CA GLU A 5 -8.44 8.95 26.72
C GLU A 5 -7.28 8.26 25.99
N ALA A 6 -7.54 7.09 25.40
CA ALA A 6 -6.55 6.35 24.62
C ALA A 6 -6.16 7.13 23.37
N ILE A 7 -4.85 7.26 23.11
CA ILE A 7 -4.34 7.94 21.93
C ILE A 7 -3.48 7.00 21.09
N GLU A 8 -3.39 7.29 19.80
CA GLU A 8 -2.47 6.65 18.87
C GLU A 8 -2.60 5.10 18.91
N GLU A 9 -1.50 4.38 19.12
CA GLU A 9 -1.47 2.92 19.21
C GLU A 9 -2.38 2.37 20.29
N GLN A 10 -2.69 3.14 21.34
CA GLN A 10 -3.61 2.71 22.39
C GLN A 10 -5.06 2.61 21.90
N SER A 11 -5.40 3.30 20.82
CA SER A 11 -6.73 3.22 20.21
C SER A 11 -6.89 2.00 19.30
N LEU A 12 -5.81 1.30 18.98
CA LEU A 12 -5.83 0.20 18.02
C LEU A 12 -6.49 -1.05 18.61
N PRO A 13 -7.28 -1.79 17.80
CA PRO A 13 -7.77 -3.11 18.19
C PRO A 13 -6.59 -4.02 18.55
N ARG A 14 -6.69 -4.70 19.70
CA ARG A 14 -5.66 -5.63 20.23
C ARG A 14 -4.36 -4.95 20.72
N TYR A 15 -4.37 -3.64 20.95
CA TYR A 15 -3.26 -3.00 21.66
C TYR A 15 -3.02 -3.66 23.02
N HIS A 16 -1.75 -3.96 23.31
CA HIS A 16 -1.33 -4.38 24.63
C HIS A 16 0.06 -3.79 24.91
N GLU A 17 0.18 -2.97 25.96
CA GLU A 17 1.38 -2.17 26.25
C GLU A 17 2.67 -3.01 26.30
N ARG A 18 2.59 -4.24 26.82
CA ARG A 18 3.75 -5.15 26.94
C ARG A 18 4.36 -5.59 25.61
N HIS A 19 3.62 -5.47 24.52
CA HIS A 19 4.12 -5.83 23.19
C HIS A 19 4.86 -4.68 22.54
N TYR A 20 4.72 -3.43 23.01
CA TYR A 20 5.37 -2.28 22.41
C TYR A 20 6.62 -1.91 23.19
N TYR A 21 7.71 -1.62 22.45
CA TYR A 21 8.91 -1.07 23.08
C TYR A 21 8.64 0.37 23.54
N PRO A 22 9.00 0.74 24.78
CA PRO A 22 8.73 2.07 25.35
C PRO A 22 9.76 3.12 24.88
N VAL A 23 9.78 3.41 23.57
CA VAL A 23 10.75 4.34 22.95
C VAL A 23 10.69 5.72 23.63
N ARG A 24 11.86 6.29 23.94
CA ARG A 24 11.97 7.66 24.49
C ARG A 24 12.61 8.60 23.48
N ILE A 25 12.06 9.81 23.36
CA ILE A 25 12.72 10.88 22.60
C ILE A 25 14.10 11.18 23.22
N GLY A 26 15.13 11.25 22.38
CA GLY A 26 16.54 11.39 22.79
C GLY A 26 17.27 10.07 23.07
N GLU A 27 16.57 8.94 23.15
CA GLU A 27 17.18 7.62 23.29
C GLU A 27 18.07 7.30 22.07
N VAL A 28 19.17 6.58 22.30
CA VAL A 28 20.11 6.21 21.25
C VAL A 28 20.14 4.69 21.09
N PHE A 29 19.69 4.21 19.94
CA PHE A 29 19.65 2.80 19.60
C PHE A 29 20.97 2.41 18.92
N LYS A 30 21.56 1.27 19.30
CA LYS A 30 22.81 0.72 18.71
C LYS A 30 23.99 1.72 18.70
N ASP A 31 24.06 2.62 19.68
CA ASP A 31 25.03 3.73 19.74
C ASP A 31 25.10 4.54 18.42
N GLN A 32 24.00 4.60 17.66
CA GLN A 32 23.98 5.14 16.31
C GLN A 32 22.73 5.97 16.04
N TYR A 33 21.54 5.46 16.35
CA TYR A 33 20.28 6.07 15.96
C TYR A 33 19.67 6.84 17.13
N ARG A 34 19.83 8.17 17.15
CA ARG A 34 19.23 9.03 18.17
C ARG A 34 17.79 9.37 17.80
N VAL A 35 16.82 8.95 18.59
CA VAL A 35 15.39 9.23 18.40
C VAL A 35 15.14 10.74 18.55
N ILE A 36 14.42 11.31 17.58
CA ILE A 36 14.05 12.74 17.53
C ILE A 36 12.56 12.89 17.83
N ALA A 37 11.69 12.32 17.00
CA ALA A 37 10.24 12.53 17.10
C ALA A 37 9.48 11.32 16.57
N LYS A 38 8.22 11.17 16.97
CA LYS A 38 7.36 10.10 16.45
C LYS A 38 6.77 10.52 15.10
N LEU A 39 6.83 9.62 14.11
CA LEU A 39 6.31 9.82 12.76
C LEU A 39 5.05 9.02 12.46
N GLY A 40 4.78 7.96 13.23
CA GLY A 40 3.55 7.19 13.06
C GLY A 40 3.54 5.91 13.89
N TYR A 41 2.49 5.12 13.72
CA TYR A 41 2.27 3.88 14.45
C TYR A 41 1.30 2.97 13.68
N GLY A 42 1.28 1.70 14.06
CA GLY A 42 0.36 0.69 13.58
C GLY A 42 0.24 -0.47 14.56
N ALA A 43 -0.54 -1.48 14.19
CA ALA A 43 -0.82 -2.63 15.06
C ALA A 43 0.43 -3.45 15.43
N TYR A 44 1.49 -3.35 14.62
CA TYR A 44 2.70 -4.16 14.77
C TYR A 44 3.99 -3.35 14.98
N SER A 45 3.91 -2.02 15.06
CA SER A 45 5.10 -1.17 15.22
C SER A 45 4.79 0.28 15.56
N THR A 46 5.80 0.99 16.05
CA THR A 46 5.85 2.47 16.04
C THR A 46 6.97 2.94 15.11
N VAL A 47 6.83 4.12 14.51
CA VAL A 47 7.80 4.68 13.55
C VAL A 47 8.28 6.03 14.06
N TRP A 48 9.60 6.22 14.03
CA TRP A 48 10.27 7.37 14.63
C TRP A 48 11.23 8.02 13.65
N LEU A 49 11.31 9.34 13.68
CA LEU A 49 12.42 10.08 13.09
C LEU A 49 13.62 9.90 14.01
N ALA A 50 14.76 9.56 13.44
CA ALA A 50 16.01 9.46 14.16
C ALA A 50 17.16 10.09 13.37
N TRP A 51 18.20 10.48 14.07
CA TRP A 51 19.47 10.91 13.47
C TRP A 51 20.45 9.74 13.47
N ASP A 52 20.90 9.30 12.29
CA ASP A 52 22.01 8.36 12.17
C ASP A 52 23.32 9.10 12.40
N GLN A 53 23.93 8.86 13.57
CA GLN A 53 25.17 9.51 13.97
C GLN A 53 26.37 9.09 13.12
N ARG A 54 26.34 7.92 12.48
CA ARG A 54 27.44 7.42 11.64
C ARG A 54 27.32 7.96 10.22
N ALA A 55 26.15 7.81 9.61
CA ALA A 55 25.90 8.28 8.25
C ALA A 55 25.70 9.81 8.17
N LYS A 56 25.46 10.49 9.30
CA LYS A 56 25.21 11.94 9.40
C LYS A 56 23.99 12.37 8.57
N GLN A 57 22.91 11.60 8.66
CA GLN A 57 21.67 11.84 7.95
C GLN A 57 20.46 11.45 8.81
N TYR A 58 19.28 11.95 8.43
CA TYR A 58 18.03 11.50 9.02
C TYR A 58 17.66 10.08 8.56
N THR A 59 17.05 9.32 9.46
CA THR A 59 16.51 7.98 9.18
C THR A 59 15.15 7.81 9.84
N SER A 60 14.33 6.94 9.26
CA SER A 60 13.10 6.46 9.89
C SER A 60 13.40 5.13 10.58
N LEU A 61 13.09 5.06 11.86
CA LEU A 61 13.30 3.89 12.70
C LEU A 61 11.94 3.29 13.05
N LYS A 62 11.61 2.16 12.42
CA LYS A 62 10.42 1.37 12.74
C LYS A 62 10.78 0.37 13.84
N VAL A 63 10.18 0.54 15.01
CA VAL A 63 10.36 -0.34 16.18
C VAL A 63 9.15 -1.26 16.27
N CYS A 64 9.37 -2.54 16.04
CA CYS A 64 8.32 -3.54 15.95
C CYS A 64 7.87 -4.00 17.34
N VAL A 65 6.64 -4.50 17.43
CA VAL A 65 6.17 -5.15 18.65
C VAL A 65 6.96 -6.45 18.93
N SER A 66 7.18 -6.76 20.21
CA SER A 66 7.76 -8.04 20.61
C SER A 66 6.76 -9.16 20.35
N GLN A 67 7.23 -10.29 19.85
CA GLN A 67 6.37 -11.39 19.47
C GLN A 67 6.88 -12.75 19.96
N ASP A 68 5.93 -13.59 20.36
CA ASP A 68 6.18 -14.95 20.86
C ASP A 68 6.07 -16.03 19.76
N THR A 69 5.77 -15.65 18.51
CA THR A 69 5.47 -16.61 17.42
C THR A 69 6.35 -16.43 16.19
N GLU A 70 6.81 -17.54 15.62
CA GLU A 70 7.65 -17.57 14.41
C GLU A 70 6.87 -17.19 13.13
N SER A 71 5.53 -17.25 13.13
CA SER A 71 4.69 -17.00 11.94
C SER A 71 4.05 -15.60 11.94
N SER A 72 4.82 -14.57 12.29
CA SER A 72 4.30 -13.20 12.43
C SER A 72 4.51 -12.32 11.19
N PRO A 73 3.61 -11.34 10.93
CA PRO A 73 3.82 -10.33 9.88
C PRO A 73 5.14 -9.56 10.04
N THR A 74 5.56 -9.28 11.27
CA THR A 74 6.83 -8.60 11.57
C THR A 74 8.03 -9.42 11.09
N LEU A 75 8.09 -10.72 11.44
CA LEU A 75 9.21 -11.56 11.03
C LEU A 75 9.21 -11.78 9.52
N ASN A 76 8.03 -11.91 8.91
CA ASN A 76 7.90 -11.98 7.45
C ASN A 76 8.45 -10.71 6.79
N GLU A 77 8.08 -9.51 7.28
CA GLU A 77 8.58 -8.23 6.76
C GLU A 77 10.11 -8.16 6.80
N ILE A 78 10.72 -8.58 7.91
CA ILE A 78 12.18 -8.60 8.08
C ILE A 78 12.85 -9.55 7.09
N ASN A 79 12.31 -10.76 6.95
CA ASN A 79 12.83 -11.75 6.01
C ASN A 79 12.73 -11.26 4.57
N MET A 80 11.61 -10.61 4.21
CA MET A 80 11.39 -10.02 2.90
C MET A 80 12.33 -8.85 2.65
N LEU A 81 12.48 -7.92 3.59
CA LEU A 81 13.45 -6.81 3.47
C LEU A 81 14.88 -7.30 3.29
N ARG A 82 15.31 -8.32 4.05
CA ARG A 82 16.64 -8.94 3.88
C ARG A 82 16.79 -9.57 2.50
N ARG A 83 15.75 -10.25 1.99
CA ARG A 83 15.75 -10.84 0.65
C ARG A 83 15.86 -9.75 -0.42
N LEU A 84 14.99 -8.75 -0.38
CA LEU A 84 14.97 -7.62 -1.32
C LEU A 84 16.32 -6.90 -1.34
N LYS A 85 16.90 -6.62 -0.16
CA LYS A 85 18.22 -5.98 -0.04
C LYS A 85 19.33 -6.81 -0.69
N ARG A 86 19.34 -8.13 -0.51
CA ARG A 86 20.31 -9.02 -1.19
C ARG A 86 20.21 -8.91 -2.70
N PHE A 87 19.01 -8.90 -3.27
CA PHE A 87 18.82 -8.73 -4.72
C PHE A 87 19.27 -7.35 -5.19
N ALA A 88 18.94 -6.30 -4.45
CA ALA A 88 19.34 -4.92 -4.76
C ALA A 88 20.87 -4.74 -4.74
N ASP A 89 21.58 -5.43 -3.83
CA ASP A 89 23.04 -5.32 -3.71
C ASP A 89 23.80 -6.23 -4.71
N THR A 90 23.17 -7.33 -5.17
CA THR A 90 23.84 -8.34 -6.02
C THR A 90 23.65 -8.06 -7.52
N ASP A 91 22.53 -7.47 -7.92
CA ASP A 91 22.22 -7.24 -9.32
C ASP A 91 22.82 -5.91 -9.79
N GLN A 92 23.87 -5.99 -10.61
CA GLN A 92 24.58 -4.82 -11.16
C GLN A 92 23.83 -4.13 -12.32
N ARG A 93 22.66 -4.64 -12.71
CA ARG A 93 21.81 -3.96 -13.71
C ARG A 93 21.20 -2.72 -13.08
N ASP A 94 21.00 -1.69 -13.91
CA ASP A 94 20.09 -0.61 -13.53
C ASP A 94 18.68 -1.22 -13.41
N LEU A 95 18.19 -1.29 -12.17
CA LEU A 95 16.89 -1.88 -11.82
C LEU A 95 15.98 -0.76 -11.34
N PRO A 96 15.21 -0.10 -12.26
CA PRO A 96 14.38 1.04 -11.91
C PRO A 96 13.45 0.79 -10.72
N GLY A 97 12.97 -0.45 -10.53
CA GLY A 97 12.08 -0.83 -9.44
C GLY A 97 12.67 -0.68 -8.04
N VAL A 98 14.00 -0.77 -7.90
CA VAL A 98 14.69 -0.58 -6.61
C VAL A 98 14.47 0.85 -6.11
N GLY A 99 14.53 1.85 -7.01
CA GLY A 99 14.35 3.25 -6.68
C GLY A 99 12.95 3.62 -6.18
N PHE A 100 11.95 2.76 -6.43
CA PHE A 100 10.56 2.97 -6.04
C PHE A 100 10.10 1.95 -4.97
N THR A 101 11.06 1.35 -4.27
CA THR A 101 10.82 0.38 -3.19
C THR A 101 11.53 0.82 -1.92
N ARG A 102 10.84 0.77 -0.78
CA ARG A 102 11.45 1.06 0.52
C ARG A 102 12.35 -0.09 0.94
N LEU A 103 13.66 0.10 0.92
CA LEU A 103 14.61 -0.88 1.46
C LEU A 103 15.02 -0.51 2.88
N ALA A 104 15.47 -1.52 3.63
CA ALA A 104 16.10 -1.32 4.92
C ALA A 104 17.59 -0.98 4.73
N ASP A 105 18.03 0.09 5.38
CA ASP A 105 19.45 0.46 5.49
C ASP A 105 20.13 -0.37 6.59
N ASP A 106 19.40 -0.66 7.67
CA ASP A 106 19.85 -1.51 8.77
C ASP A 106 18.67 -2.25 9.40
N ILE A 107 18.92 -3.46 9.92
CA ILE A 107 17.95 -4.25 10.69
C ILE A 107 18.68 -4.85 11.90
N PHE A 108 18.19 -4.54 13.09
CA PHE A 108 18.77 -5.01 14.35
C PHE A 108 17.68 -5.30 15.38
N GLU A 109 18.08 -5.74 16.58
CA GLU A 109 17.16 -6.10 17.66
C GLU A 109 17.58 -5.41 18.96
N ILE A 110 16.61 -4.97 19.76
CA ILE A 110 16.79 -4.43 21.11
C ILE A 110 15.72 -5.04 22.01
N ASP A 111 16.12 -5.66 23.11
CA ASP A 111 15.22 -6.21 24.14
C ASP A 111 14.08 -7.09 23.58
N GLY A 112 14.35 -7.88 22.54
CA GLY A 112 13.34 -8.74 21.89
C GLY A 112 12.45 -8.02 20.86
N HIS A 113 12.78 -6.77 20.50
CA HIS A 113 12.08 -5.99 19.49
C HIS A 113 12.97 -5.76 18.28
N TYR A 114 12.47 -6.12 17.09
CA TYR A 114 13.15 -5.79 15.85
C TYR A 114 13.01 -4.30 15.50
N CYS A 115 14.11 -3.71 15.07
CA CYS A 115 14.19 -2.34 14.58
C CYS A 115 14.62 -2.35 13.11
N ILE A 116 13.91 -1.60 12.27
CA ILE A 116 14.20 -1.43 10.86
C ILE A 116 14.51 0.05 10.63
N ALA A 117 15.75 0.36 10.26
CA ALA A 117 16.16 1.69 9.83
C ALA A 117 16.03 1.79 8.30
N SER A 118 15.42 2.86 7.81
CA SER A 118 15.27 3.12 6.37
C SER A 118 15.24 4.62 6.09
N LYS A 119 15.55 5.02 4.86
CA LYS A 119 15.35 6.41 4.41
C LYS A 119 13.96 6.92 4.83
N PRO A 120 13.82 8.13 5.40
CA PRO A 120 12.51 8.69 5.72
C PRO A 120 11.68 8.95 4.46
N GLN A 121 10.38 8.65 4.55
CA GLN A 121 9.38 9.05 3.55
C GLN A 121 8.36 9.96 4.21
N GLY A 122 7.63 10.69 3.38
CA GLY A 122 6.49 11.49 3.79
C GLY A 122 5.22 10.64 3.92
N GLN A 123 4.08 11.31 3.72
CA GLN A 123 2.76 10.73 3.92
C GLN A 123 2.43 9.66 2.86
N SER A 124 1.50 8.77 3.22
CA SER A 124 0.94 7.79 2.29
C SER A 124 0.02 8.46 1.26
N ILE A 125 -0.20 7.79 0.14
CA ILE A 125 -1.19 8.23 -0.85
C ILE A 125 -2.60 8.30 -0.22
N ARG A 126 -2.89 7.44 0.77
CA ARG A 126 -4.16 7.49 1.49
C ARG A 126 -4.37 8.84 2.16
N VAL A 127 -3.38 9.32 2.92
CA VAL A 127 -3.45 10.64 3.56
C VAL A 127 -3.55 11.73 2.51
N LEU A 128 -2.86 11.56 1.39
CA LEU A 128 -2.94 12.49 0.28
C LEU A 128 -4.37 12.61 -0.29
N GLN A 129 -5.10 11.51 -0.45
CA GLN A 129 -6.51 11.53 -0.89
C GLN A 129 -7.39 12.36 0.05
N GLU A 130 -7.16 12.29 1.36
CA GLU A 130 -7.98 13.00 2.36
C GLU A 130 -7.88 14.54 2.23
N ILE A 131 -6.83 15.03 1.59
CA ILE A 131 -6.57 16.45 1.36
C ILE A 131 -7.21 16.93 0.05
N PHE A 132 -7.36 16.05 -0.93
CA PHE A 132 -8.01 16.38 -2.20
C PHE A 132 -9.54 16.36 -2.09
N PRO A 133 -10.24 17.31 -2.75
CA PRO A 133 -11.70 17.31 -2.78
C PRO A 133 -12.27 15.97 -3.24
N ASN A 134 -13.14 15.37 -2.43
CA ASN A 134 -13.78 14.07 -2.67
C ASN A 134 -12.79 12.89 -2.84
N GLY A 135 -11.53 13.02 -2.42
CA GLY A 135 -10.54 11.96 -2.58
C GLY A 135 -9.96 11.79 -3.99
N ILE A 136 -10.27 12.72 -4.90
CA ILE A 136 -9.89 12.65 -6.33
C ILE A 136 -8.51 13.26 -6.54
N LEU A 137 -7.54 12.44 -6.95
CA LEU A 137 -6.21 12.92 -7.30
C LEU A 137 -6.14 13.42 -8.76
N PRO A 138 -5.26 14.38 -9.05
CA PRO A 138 -5.02 14.82 -10.42
C PRO A 138 -4.54 13.66 -11.30
N LYS A 139 -5.11 13.52 -12.49
CA LYS A 139 -4.82 12.44 -13.45
C LYS A 139 -3.32 12.24 -13.69
N LEU A 140 -2.55 13.32 -13.86
CA LEU A 140 -1.10 13.23 -14.06
C LEU A 140 -0.36 12.70 -12.83
N LEU A 141 -0.83 13.02 -11.63
CA LEU A 141 -0.26 12.49 -10.40
C LEU A 141 -0.56 10.99 -10.29
N VAL A 142 -1.81 10.57 -10.55
CA VAL A 142 -2.17 9.14 -10.58
C VAL A 142 -1.32 8.40 -11.60
N LYS A 143 -1.24 8.92 -12.82
CA LYS A 143 -0.42 8.34 -13.89
C LYS A 143 1.05 8.25 -13.49
N SER A 144 1.59 9.30 -12.86
CA SER A 144 2.96 9.28 -12.34
C SER A 144 3.13 8.16 -11.32
N ILE A 145 2.23 8.07 -10.33
CA ILE A 145 2.25 7.07 -9.27
C ILE A 145 2.26 5.65 -9.85
N ILE A 146 1.25 5.33 -10.65
CA ILE A 146 1.02 4.01 -11.21
C ILE A 146 2.20 3.58 -12.11
N HIS A 147 2.77 4.52 -12.89
CA HIS A 147 3.96 4.24 -13.70
C HIS A 147 5.16 3.76 -12.87
N ARG A 148 5.40 4.37 -11.71
CA ARG A 148 6.54 3.99 -10.83
C ARG A 148 6.29 2.65 -10.16
N LEU A 149 5.05 2.39 -9.73
CA LEU A 149 4.69 1.11 -9.10
C LEU A 149 4.86 -0.07 -10.04
N TRP A 150 4.66 0.11 -11.35
CA TRP A 150 4.96 -0.95 -12.31
C TRP A 150 6.43 -1.37 -12.30
N PHE A 151 7.37 -0.44 -12.10
CA PHE A 151 8.78 -0.80 -11.97
C PHE A 151 9.05 -1.59 -10.68
N SER A 152 8.48 -1.19 -9.54
CA SER A 152 8.63 -1.93 -8.27
C SER A 152 8.10 -3.35 -8.39
N VAL A 153 6.87 -3.49 -8.90
CA VAL A 153 6.22 -4.80 -9.06
C VAL A 153 6.94 -5.66 -10.10
N ASN A 154 7.40 -5.07 -11.20
CA ASN A 154 8.21 -5.79 -12.18
C ASN A 154 9.50 -6.36 -11.55
N TRP A 155 10.17 -5.59 -10.69
CA TRP A 155 11.35 -6.04 -9.97
C TRP A 155 11.03 -7.15 -8.97
N PHE A 156 9.94 -7.03 -8.22
CA PHE A 156 9.45 -8.07 -7.31
C PHE A 156 9.22 -9.40 -8.03
N HIS A 157 8.49 -9.34 -9.14
CA HIS A 157 8.07 -10.53 -9.87
C HIS A 157 9.21 -11.16 -10.66
N SER A 158 9.97 -10.34 -11.40
CA SER A 158 10.96 -10.83 -12.37
C SER A 158 12.33 -11.11 -11.78
N THR A 159 12.69 -10.42 -10.69
CA THR A 159 14.04 -10.51 -10.10
C THR A 159 13.99 -11.15 -8.72
N CYS A 160 13.06 -10.72 -7.86
CA CYS A 160 13.04 -11.16 -6.46
C CYS A 160 12.21 -12.42 -6.22
N GLY A 161 11.34 -12.82 -7.14
CA GLY A 161 10.46 -13.98 -7.00
C GLY A 161 9.45 -13.86 -5.84
N VAL A 162 8.95 -12.64 -5.60
CA VAL A 162 8.03 -12.32 -4.50
C VAL A 162 6.77 -11.61 -5.01
N ILE A 163 5.68 -11.76 -4.26
CA ILE A 163 4.37 -11.16 -4.52
C ILE A 163 4.04 -10.24 -3.34
N HIS A 164 3.60 -9.01 -3.60
CA HIS A 164 3.33 -8.03 -2.54
C HIS A 164 2.06 -8.36 -1.75
N THR A 165 0.99 -8.71 -2.45
CA THR A 165 -0.35 -9.13 -1.97
C THR A 165 -1.18 -8.08 -1.25
N ASP A 166 -0.58 -6.97 -0.80
CA ASP A 166 -1.28 -5.92 -0.07
C ASP A 166 -1.04 -4.51 -0.65
N ILE A 167 -1.10 -4.36 -1.98
CA ILE A 167 -0.92 -3.05 -2.62
C ILE A 167 -2.19 -2.22 -2.45
N SER A 168 -2.06 -1.06 -1.81
CA SER A 168 -3.13 -0.10 -1.58
C SER A 168 -2.56 1.32 -1.39
N PRO A 169 -3.40 2.38 -1.39
CA PRO A 169 -2.94 3.76 -1.13
C PRO A 169 -2.25 3.94 0.23
N GLN A 170 -2.51 3.07 1.20
CA GLN A 170 -1.88 3.13 2.53
C GLN A 170 -0.42 2.67 2.48
N ASN A 171 -0.11 1.73 1.59
CA ASN A 171 1.20 1.07 1.48
C ASN A 171 2.09 1.69 0.41
N VAL A 172 1.77 2.91 -0.04
CA VAL A 172 2.60 3.70 -0.95
C VAL A 172 2.86 5.06 -0.32
N LEU A 173 4.12 5.36 -0.04
CA LEU A 173 4.55 6.61 0.59
C LEU A 173 5.16 7.56 -0.44
N MET A 174 4.99 8.85 -0.24
CA MET A 174 5.66 9.88 -1.06
C MET A 174 7.08 10.12 -0.53
N GLN A 175 8.07 10.13 -1.41
CA GLN A 175 9.44 10.48 -1.04
C GLN A 175 9.51 11.96 -0.62
N LEU A 176 10.34 12.26 0.38
CA LEU A 176 10.73 13.63 0.71
C LEU A 176 11.84 14.11 -0.23
N GLU A 177 11.68 15.27 -0.83
CA GLU A 177 12.62 15.88 -1.77
C GLU A 177 13.85 16.46 -1.07
N GLU A 178 13.67 17.02 0.13
CA GLU A 178 14.72 17.67 0.89
C GLU A 178 14.68 17.33 2.38
N ASP A 179 15.87 17.24 2.99
CA ASP A 179 16.04 17.11 4.44
C ASP A 179 15.54 18.35 5.23
N SER A 180 15.21 19.45 4.54
CA SER A 180 14.70 20.67 5.16
C SER A 180 13.40 20.42 5.93
N SER A 181 12.49 19.61 5.39
CA SER A 181 11.24 19.23 6.07
C SER A 181 11.48 18.39 7.32
N LEU A 182 12.49 17.52 7.31
CA LEU A 182 12.87 16.70 8.47
C LEU A 182 13.57 17.53 9.55
N LYS A 183 14.39 18.49 9.13
CA LYS A 183 15.02 19.45 10.02
C LYS A 183 14.00 20.35 10.71
N ASP A 184 12.96 20.78 9.99
CA ASP A 184 11.87 21.54 10.58
C ASP A 184 11.19 20.76 11.72
N ILE A 185 11.02 19.44 11.57
CA ILE A 185 10.48 18.58 12.63
C ILE A 185 11.43 18.55 13.84
N GLU A 186 12.73 18.39 13.64
CA GLU A 186 13.72 18.42 14.73
C GLU A 186 13.76 19.78 15.45
N ASP A 187 13.72 20.88 14.69
CA ASP A 187 13.70 22.24 15.23
C ASP A 187 12.41 22.51 16.02
N GLN A 188 11.26 22.03 15.53
CA GLN A 188 9.98 22.11 16.24
C GLN A 188 10.02 21.30 17.53
N GLU A 189 10.51 20.06 17.48
CA GLU A 189 10.63 19.20 18.66
C GLU A 189 11.59 19.78 19.69
N SER A 190 12.62 20.51 19.26
CA SER A 190 13.53 21.23 20.15
C SER A 190 12.90 22.46 20.82
N ARG A 191 12.01 23.17 20.11
CA ARG A 191 11.34 24.39 20.61
C ARG A 191 10.11 24.09 21.48
N ASP A 192 9.37 23.06 21.11
CA ASP A 192 8.14 22.63 21.77
C ASP A 192 8.18 21.10 21.96
N PRO A 193 8.87 20.58 22.99
CA PRO A 193 9.06 19.14 23.14
C PRO A 193 7.76 18.37 23.35
N SER A 194 7.65 17.21 22.69
CA SER A 194 6.51 16.31 22.81
C SER A 194 6.43 15.74 24.24
N VAL A 195 5.32 16.01 24.92
CA VAL A 195 5.09 15.51 26.28
C VAL A 195 4.58 14.06 26.22
N PRO A 196 5.26 13.09 26.87
CA PRO A 196 4.81 11.71 26.89
C PRO A 196 3.51 11.58 27.71
N ILE A 197 2.56 10.82 27.18
CA ILE A 197 1.38 10.38 27.91
C ILE A 197 1.67 9.00 28.48
N ILE A 198 1.69 8.92 29.81
CA ILE A 198 2.02 7.70 30.55
C ILE A 198 0.74 6.88 30.77
N THR A 199 0.80 5.58 30.49
CA THR A 199 -0.33 4.65 30.74
C THR A 199 -0.68 4.59 32.23
N THR A 200 -1.93 4.24 32.56
CA THR A 200 -2.42 4.09 33.94
C THR A 200 -1.60 3.11 34.80
N HIS A 201 -0.82 2.23 34.15
CA HIS A 201 0.07 1.26 34.80
C HIS A 201 1.56 1.66 34.78
N GLY A 202 1.90 2.84 34.26
CA GLY A 202 3.24 3.42 34.35
C GLY A 202 4.31 2.80 33.45
N ALA A 203 3.94 1.95 32.48
CA ALA A 203 4.90 1.06 31.82
C ALA A 203 5.52 1.61 30.51
N ALA A 204 4.79 2.41 29.72
CA ALA A 204 5.31 2.90 28.43
C ALA A 204 4.86 4.35 28.13
N PRO A 205 5.78 5.24 27.71
CA PRO A 205 5.41 6.56 27.23
C PRO A 205 4.82 6.46 25.82
N VAL A 206 3.66 7.08 25.61
CA VAL A 206 3.06 7.25 24.28
C VAL A 206 3.16 8.72 23.89
N TYR A 207 3.66 8.96 22.68
CA TYR A 207 3.80 10.29 22.11
C TYR A 207 2.81 10.47 20.97
N ARG A 208 2.37 11.71 20.75
CA ARG A 208 1.62 12.09 19.55
C ARG A 208 2.55 12.16 18.36
N THR A 209 2.03 11.78 17.20
CA THR A 209 2.73 11.85 15.93
C THR A 209 2.94 13.31 15.52
N ARG A 210 4.16 13.65 15.06
CA ARG A 210 4.44 14.93 14.41
C ARG A 210 4.02 14.86 12.95
N GLU A 211 3.25 15.86 12.52
CA GLU A 211 2.87 15.98 11.12
C GLU A 211 4.10 16.29 10.26
N THR A 212 4.28 15.53 9.19
CA THR A 212 5.27 15.86 8.17
C THR A 212 4.64 16.75 7.10
N LYS A 213 5.43 17.64 6.51
CA LYS A 213 4.96 18.45 5.38
C LYS A 213 4.48 17.55 4.23
N LEU A 214 3.37 17.95 3.61
CA LEU A 214 2.88 17.28 2.41
C LEU A 214 3.74 17.68 1.20
N GLU A 215 4.31 16.70 0.51
CA GLU A 215 5.09 16.91 -0.71
C GLU A 215 4.45 16.16 -1.88
N LEU A 216 3.93 16.93 -2.83
CA LEU A 216 3.24 16.41 -4.03
C LEU A 216 4.22 16.02 -5.16
N SER A 217 5.44 16.54 -5.10
CA SER A 217 6.49 16.39 -6.11
C SER A 217 7.35 15.14 -5.89
N GLY A 218 7.29 14.55 -4.69
CA GLY A 218 7.99 13.32 -4.34
C GLY A 218 7.66 12.12 -5.23
N LEU A 219 8.62 11.21 -5.38
CA LEU A 219 8.40 9.93 -6.05
C LEU A 219 7.64 8.96 -5.14
N PRO A 220 6.71 8.14 -5.65
CA PRO A 220 6.05 7.11 -4.85
C PRO A 220 7.04 5.98 -4.51
N VAL A 221 6.91 5.46 -3.30
CA VAL A 221 7.73 4.37 -2.77
C VAL A 221 6.82 3.32 -2.18
N LEU A 222 6.87 2.10 -2.70
CA LEU A 222 6.12 0.95 -2.20
C LEU A 222 6.74 0.46 -0.88
N THR A 223 5.90 0.18 0.12
CA THR A 223 6.30 -0.19 1.48
C THR A 223 5.37 -1.27 2.05
N ASP A 224 5.69 -1.74 3.26
CA ASP A 224 4.94 -2.73 4.04
C ASP A 224 4.95 -4.13 3.41
N PHE A 225 6.01 -4.87 3.74
CA PHE A 225 6.26 -6.19 3.19
C PHE A 225 5.82 -7.31 4.13
N GLY A 226 5.07 -6.99 5.19
CA GLY A 226 4.66 -7.98 6.19
C GLY A 226 3.72 -9.05 5.64
N GLN A 227 3.00 -8.75 4.56
CA GLN A 227 2.07 -9.67 3.92
C GLN A 227 2.63 -10.38 2.68
N MET A 228 3.85 -10.03 2.22
CA MET A 228 4.40 -10.61 0.98
C MET A 228 4.52 -12.14 1.04
N ARG A 229 4.56 -12.74 -0.15
CA ARG A 229 4.74 -14.18 -0.35
C ARG A 229 5.85 -14.49 -1.33
N LEU A 230 6.52 -15.62 -1.12
CA LEU A 230 7.37 -16.23 -2.14
C LEU A 230 6.48 -16.87 -3.20
N ALA A 231 6.83 -16.71 -4.47
CA ALA A 231 6.09 -17.34 -5.56
C ALA A 231 6.41 -18.85 -5.73
N GLU A 232 7.50 -19.32 -5.13
CA GLU A 232 8.04 -20.69 -5.29
C GLU A 232 7.43 -21.71 -4.32
N GLU A 233 6.73 -21.27 -3.28
CA GLU A 233 5.99 -22.15 -2.39
C GLU A 233 4.66 -22.53 -3.05
N GLN A 234 4.25 -23.79 -2.90
CA GLN A 234 3.07 -24.44 -3.52
C GLN A 234 1.93 -23.47 -3.86
N THR A 235 1.30 -23.63 -5.04
CA THR A 235 0.18 -22.81 -5.55
C THR A 235 -0.63 -22.19 -4.41
N ASN A 236 -0.43 -20.89 -4.16
CA ASN A 236 -1.14 -20.20 -3.09
C ASN A 236 -2.65 -20.28 -3.38
N GLN A 237 -3.42 -20.74 -2.40
CA GLN A 237 -4.88 -20.94 -2.52
C GLN A 237 -5.62 -20.45 -1.27
N ASP A 238 -4.87 -19.86 -0.33
CA ASP A 238 -5.42 -19.23 0.86
C ASP A 238 -6.13 -17.92 0.54
N TRP A 239 -7.08 -17.55 1.41
CA TRP A 239 -7.80 -16.28 1.36
C TRP A 239 -6.87 -15.16 1.84
N TRP A 240 -6.09 -14.63 0.91
CA TRP A 240 -5.09 -13.61 1.16
C TRP A 240 -5.43 -12.32 0.40
N MET A 241 -4.72 -11.21 0.66
CA MET A 241 -5.01 -9.85 0.18
C MET A 241 -6.09 -9.08 0.94
N SER A 242 -5.95 -7.75 0.91
CA SER A 242 -6.93 -6.78 1.42
C SER A 242 -8.30 -6.87 0.72
N ASP A 243 -9.36 -6.73 1.50
CA ASP A 243 -10.75 -6.91 1.06
C ASP A 243 -11.14 -6.10 -0.19
N LEU A 244 -10.72 -4.83 -0.26
CA LEU A 244 -11.09 -3.93 -1.36
C LEU A 244 -10.25 -4.13 -2.63
N TYR A 245 -9.11 -4.82 -2.54
CA TYR A 245 -8.14 -4.95 -3.64
C TYR A 245 -7.90 -6.42 -4.06
N ARG A 246 -8.70 -7.34 -3.53
CA ARG A 246 -8.55 -8.79 -3.72
C ARG A 246 -8.80 -9.21 -5.17
N ALA A 247 -7.93 -10.02 -5.74
CA ALA A 247 -8.06 -10.49 -7.11
C ALA A 247 -9.14 -11.57 -7.29
N PRO A 248 -9.76 -11.70 -8.48
CA PRO A 248 -10.87 -12.62 -8.71
C PRO A 248 -10.51 -14.10 -8.52
N GLU A 249 -9.28 -14.50 -8.84
CA GLU A 249 -8.80 -15.86 -8.59
C GLU A 249 -8.80 -16.20 -7.09
N VAL A 250 -8.50 -15.24 -6.21
CA VAL A 250 -8.60 -15.43 -4.76
C VAL A 250 -10.06 -15.51 -4.33
N LEU A 251 -10.94 -14.65 -4.88
CA LEU A 251 -12.38 -14.69 -4.60
C LEU A 251 -13.01 -16.03 -4.98
N LEU A 252 -12.53 -16.62 -6.08
CA LEU A 252 -13.00 -17.90 -6.59
C LEU A 252 -12.33 -19.09 -5.91
N GLY A 253 -11.45 -18.88 -4.92
CA GLY A 253 -10.73 -19.98 -4.25
C GLY A 253 -9.84 -20.77 -5.19
N LEU A 254 -9.26 -20.10 -6.19
CA LEU A 254 -8.36 -20.67 -7.18
C LEU A 254 -6.89 -20.37 -6.82
N PRO A 255 -5.94 -21.15 -7.38
CA PRO A 255 -4.54 -20.82 -7.31
C PRO A 255 -4.24 -19.39 -7.77
N TRP A 256 -3.38 -18.70 -7.03
CA TRP A 256 -2.97 -17.34 -7.34
C TRP A 256 -1.44 -17.16 -7.27
N SER A 257 -0.95 -16.15 -7.99
CA SER A 257 0.47 -15.83 -8.13
C SER A 257 0.65 -14.33 -8.42
N TYR A 258 1.74 -13.92 -9.07
CA TYR A 258 2.09 -12.54 -9.44
C TYR A 258 0.94 -11.63 -9.94
N PRO A 259 -0.01 -12.10 -10.78
CA PRO A 259 -1.05 -11.23 -11.33
C PRO A 259 -1.97 -10.56 -10.29
N VAL A 260 -1.98 -11.01 -9.03
CA VAL A 260 -2.76 -10.39 -7.97
C VAL A 260 -2.31 -8.96 -7.66
N ASP A 261 -1.01 -8.68 -7.72
CA ASP A 261 -0.48 -7.33 -7.49
C ASP A 261 -0.90 -6.37 -8.59
N VAL A 262 -0.92 -6.87 -9.83
CA VAL A 262 -1.35 -6.10 -11.01
C VAL A 262 -2.83 -5.72 -10.88
N TRP A 263 -3.66 -6.66 -10.42
CA TRP A 263 -5.07 -6.40 -10.12
C TRP A 263 -5.23 -5.28 -9.08
N SER A 264 -4.53 -5.36 -7.95
CA SER A 264 -4.61 -4.36 -6.88
C SER A 264 -4.20 -2.97 -7.37
N ILE A 265 -3.16 -2.86 -8.21
CA ILE A 265 -2.77 -1.58 -8.84
C ILE A 265 -3.89 -1.06 -9.77
N GLY A 266 -4.57 -1.93 -10.52
CA GLY A 266 -5.73 -1.52 -11.35
C GLY A 266 -6.87 -0.94 -10.53
N VAL A 267 -7.27 -1.63 -9.47
CA VAL A 267 -8.32 -1.15 -8.55
C VAL A 267 -7.91 0.16 -7.90
N MET A 268 -6.66 0.26 -7.42
CA MET A 268 -6.11 1.50 -6.86
C MET A 268 -6.11 2.63 -7.88
N THR A 269 -5.75 2.38 -9.14
CA THR A 269 -5.76 3.40 -10.22
C THR A 269 -7.12 4.07 -10.32
N LEU A 270 -8.19 3.27 -10.34
CA LEU A 270 -9.56 3.76 -10.41
C LEU A 270 -9.99 4.50 -9.14
N GLU A 271 -9.56 4.01 -7.97
CA GLU A 271 -9.84 4.68 -6.70
C GLU A 271 -9.20 6.07 -6.61
N LEU A 272 -7.93 6.19 -7.02
CA LEU A 272 -7.22 7.46 -6.99
C LEU A 272 -7.82 8.47 -7.98
N LEU A 273 -8.30 8.01 -9.13
CA LEU A 273 -8.97 8.87 -10.12
C LEU A 273 -10.37 9.29 -9.69
N GLU A 274 -11.18 8.37 -9.16
CA GLU A 274 -12.61 8.63 -8.94
C GLU A 274 -12.96 8.93 -7.47
N GLY A 275 -11.98 8.89 -6.57
CA GLY A 275 -12.15 9.16 -5.13
C GLY A 275 -12.95 8.10 -4.37
N LYS A 276 -13.27 6.98 -5.03
CA LYS A 276 -14.02 5.85 -4.48
C LYS A 276 -13.52 4.55 -5.07
N ASN A 277 -13.52 3.48 -4.27
CA ASN A 277 -13.13 2.17 -4.76
C ASN A 277 -14.14 1.63 -5.79
N LEU A 278 -13.65 0.86 -6.78
CA LEU A 278 -14.49 0.22 -7.80
C LEU A 278 -15.44 -0.81 -7.18
N PHE A 279 -14.96 -1.53 -6.17
CA PHE A 279 -15.71 -2.56 -5.47
C PHE A 279 -15.95 -2.13 -4.02
N ASN A 280 -17.16 -2.38 -3.53
CA ASN A 280 -17.49 -2.17 -2.13
C ASN A 280 -18.30 -3.36 -1.62
N PRO A 281 -17.63 -4.49 -1.34
CA PRO A 281 -18.26 -5.72 -0.87
C PRO A 281 -18.44 -5.76 0.65
N ILE A 282 -18.45 -4.61 1.33
CA ILE A 282 -18.59 -4.53 2.78
C ILE A 282 -20.05 -4.22 3.12
N ASP A 283 -20.67 -5.08 3.91
CA ASP A 283 -21.97 -4.80 4.51
C ASP A 283 -21.81 -3.65 5.51
N ARG A 284 -22.50 -2.53 5.25
CA ARG A 284 -22.45 -1.34 6.10
C ARG A 284 -23.08 -1.54 7.48
N VAL A 285 -23.94 -2.54 7.65
CA VAL A 285 -24.59 -2.82 8.94
C VAL A 285 -23.64 -3.57 9.86
N ASN A 286 -23.02 -4.64 9.36
CA ASN A 286 -22.17 -5.52 10.17
C ASN A 286 -20.67 -5.24 10.02
N ASN A 287 -20.28 -4.36 9.09
CA ASN A 287 -18.89 -4.06 8.71
C ASN A 287 -18.11 -5.33 8.35
N GLN A 288 -18.73 -6.21 7.57
CA GLN A 288 -18.19 -7.51 7.18
C GLN A 288 -18.12 -7.66 5.67
N TYR A 289 -17.10 -8.38 5.22
CA TYR A 289 -16.94 -8.75 3.83
C TYR A 289 -18.02 -9.73 3.38
N VAL A 290 -18.67 -9.45 2.25
CA VAL A 290 -19.72 -10.29 1.66
C VAL A 290 -19.29 -10.77 0.28
N LEU A 291 -18.78 -11.99 0.20
CA LEU A 291 -18.29 -12.61 -1.03
C LEU A 291 -19.29 -12.59 -2.20
N PRO A 292 -20.58 -12.98 -2.05
CA PRO A 292 -21.48 -12.94 -3.19
C PRO A 292 -21.77 -11.52 -3.69
N LEU A 293 -21.73 -10.51 -2.81
CA LEU A 293 -21.81 -9.10 -3.22
C LEU A 293 -20.58 -8.70 -4.05
N ALA A 294 -19.37 -9.14 -3.65
CA ALA A 294 -18.16 -8.94 -4.43
C ALA A 294 -18.27 -9.56 -5.82
N LEU A 295 -18.62 -10.85 -5.90
CA LEU A 295 -18.75 -11.56 -7.18
C LEU A 295 -19.79 -10.88 -8.10
N ALA A 296 -20.95 -10.50 -7.57
CA ALA A 296 -21.95 -9.76 -8.34
C ALA A 296 -21.40 -8.44 -8.89
N GLN A 297 -20.70 -7.64 -8.08
CA GLN A 297 -20.05 -6.40 -8.53
C GLN A 297 -19.00 -6.64 -9.62
N TYR A 298 -18.17 -7.67 -9.47
CA TYR A 298 -17.14 -8.02 -10.46
C TYR A 298 -17.80 -8.38 -11.80
N ILE A 299 -18.84 -9.23 -11.77
CA ILE A 299 -19.60 -9.60 -12.97
C ILE A 299 -20.26 -8.36 -13.59
N GLY A 300 -20.74 -7.42 -12.78
CA GLY A 300 -21.35 -6.17 -13.25
C GLY A 300 -20.40 -5.30 -14.08
N TYR A 301 -19.09 -5.30 -13.78
CA TYR A 301 -18.10 -4.52 -14.53
C TYR A 301 -17.42 -5.31 -15.65
N LEU A 302 -17.15 -6.59 -15.43
CA LEU A 302 -16.32 -7.42 -16.30
C LEU A 302 -17.11 -8.35 -17.22
N GLY A 303 -18.40 -8.52 -16.96
CA GLY A 303 -19.17 -9.64 -17.51
C GLY A 303 -18.88 -10.95 -16.77
N PRO A 304 -19.51 -12.06 -17.19
CA PRO A 304 -19.35 -13.35 -16.52
C PRO A 304 -17.91 -13.85 -16.59
N PRO A 305 -17.40 -14.55 -15.56
CA PRO A 305 -16.08 -15.15 -15.62
C PRO A 305 -16.04 -16.26 -16.68
N PRO A 306 -14.86 -16.58 -17.26
CA PRO A 306 -14.73 -17.70 -18.17
C PRO A 306 -15.24 -19.01 -17.53
N LEU A 307 -16.08 -19.75 -18.25
CA LEU A 307 -16.69 -20.97 -17.72
C LEU A 307 -15.65 -22.02 -17.28
N GLU A 308 -14.54 -22.12 -18.00
CA GLU A 308 -13.42 -23.02 -17.65
C GLU A 308 -12.72 -22.62 -16.35
N MET A 309 -12.68 -21.33 -16.01
CA MET A 309 -12.18 -20.84 -14.74
C MET A 309 -13.17 -21.18 -13.62
N LEU A 310 -14.47 -20.93 -13.86
CA LEU A 310 -15.55 -21.24 -12.92
C LEU A 310 -15.59 -22.71 -12.52
N ARG A 311 -15.49 -23.63 -13.49
CA ARG A 311 -15.53 -25.08 -13.23
C ARG A 311 -14.42 -25.59 -12.30
N LYS A 312 -13.31 -24.86 -12.20
CA LYS A 312 -12.20 -25.18 -11.29
C LYS A 312 -12.45 -24.65 -9.87
N SER A 313 -13.37 -23.71 -9.70
CA SER A 313 -13.65 -23.06 -8.42
C SER A 313 -14.45 -23.99 -7.50
N PRO A 314 -14.08 -24.12 -6.23
CA PRO A 314 -14.92 -24.80 -5.23
C PRO A 314 -16.29 -24.11 -5.03
N LEU A 315 -16.44 -22.86 -5.47
CA LEU A 315 -17.65 -22.06 -5.29
C LEU A 315 -18.64 -22.18 -6.45
N PHE A 316 -18.29 -22.92 -7.51
CA PHE A 316 -19.08 -23.00 -8.74
C PHE A 316 -20.56 -23.33 -8.48
N SER A 317 -20.81 -24.46 -7.84
CA SER A 317 -22.18 -24.93 -7.53
C SER A 317 -22.90 -24.11 -6.46
N THR A 318 -22.18 -23.24 -5.74
CA THR A 318 -22.76 -22.40 -4.68
C THR A 318 -23.36 -21.11 -5.26
N TYR A 319 -22.72 -20.52 -6.28
CA TYR A 319 -23.12 -19.21 -6.81
C TYR A 319 -23.51 -19.20 -8.29
N PHE A 320 -23.23 -20.27 -9.03
CA PHE A 320 -23.45 -20.35 -10.48
C PHE A 320 -24.29 -21.59 -10.85
N ASP A 321 -25.06 -21.49 -11.92
CA ASP A 321 -25.75 -22.63 -12.52
C ASP A 321 -24.81 -23.50 -13.38
N GLU A 322 -25.31 -24.61 -13.92
CA GLU A 322 -24.54 -25.53 -14.76
C GLU A 322 -24.00 -24.89 -16.05
N GLN A 323 -24.59 -23.77 -16.49
CA GLN A 323 -24.16 -23.01 -17.66
C GLN A 323 -23.17 -21.88 -17.29
N GLY A 324 -22.90 -21.68 -16.00
CA GLY A 324 -22.02 -20.63 -15.48
C GLY A 324 -22.69 -19.27 -15.31
N ASN A 325 -24.02 -19.20 -15.35
CA ASN A 325 -24.73 -17.96 -15.06
C ASN A 325 -24.84 -17.75 -13.55
N TRP A 326 -24.83 -16.48 -13.14
CA TRP A 326 -25.03 -16.09 -11.75
C TRP A 326 -26.40 -16.54 -11.24
N ALA A 327 -26.41 -17.36 -10.18
CA ALA A 327 -27.59 -17.99 -9.61
C ALA A 327 -27.75 -17.68 -8.10
N SER A 328 -27.14 -16.59 -7.62
CA SER A 328 -27.14 -16.19 -6.22
C SER A 328 -27.70 -14.78 -6.02
N GLU A 329 -27.95 -14.41 -4.76
CA GLU A 329 -28.18 -13.03 -4.33
C GLU A 329 -26.85 -12.40 -3.88
N PRO A 330 -26.65 -11.07 -4.05
CA PRO A 330 -27.56 -10.11 -4.69
C PRO A 330 -27.55 -10.22 -6.24
N PRO A 331 -28.51 -9.61 -6.95
CA PRO A 331 -28.47 -9.55 -8.40
C PRO A 331 -27.25 -8.77 -8.89
N ILE A 332 -26.79 -9.09 -10.11
CA ILE A 332 -25.70 -8.37 -10.76
C ILE A 332 -26.11 -6.89 -10.94
N PRO A 333 -25.33 -5.93 -10.42
CA PRO A 333 -25.61 -4.51 -10.60
C PRO A 333 -25.40 -4.10 -12.06
N LYS A 334 -26.20 -3.14 -12.53
CA LYS A 334 -26.02 -2.53 -13.85
C LYS A 334 -24.94 -1.46 -13.77
N THR A 335 -23.72 -1.83 -14.15
CA THR A 335 -22.54 -0.96 -14.06
C THR A 335 -21.72 -1.05 -15.34
N SER A 336 -20.88 -0.04 -15.59
CA SER A 336 -19.91 -0.06 -16.68
C SER A 336 -18.68 0.75 -16.27
N PHE A 337 -17.52 0.45 -16.86
CA PHE A 337 -16.34 1.29 -16.67
C PHE A 337 -16.53 2.68 -17.29
N GLU A 338 -17.28 2.77 -18.38
CA GLU A 338 -17.62 4.01 -19.05
C GLU A 338 -18.33 5.00 -18.12
N ASP A 339 -19.29 4.51 -17.33
CA ASP A 339 -20.05 5.33 -16.37
C ASP A 339 -19.27 5.57 -15.07
N PHE A 340 -18.43 4.62 -14.66
CA PHE A 340 -17.63 4.76 -13.46
C PHE A 340 -16.53 5.82 -13.61
N VAL A 341 -15.86 5.85 -14.77
CA VAL A 341 -14.75 6.77 -15.04
C VAL A 341 -15.32 8.13 -15.46
N THR A 342 -15.48 9.04 -14.52
CA THR A 342 -16.05 10.37 -14.76
C THR A 342 -15.00 11.46 -14.89
N THR A 343 -13.82 11.25 -14.33
CA THR A 343 -12.75 12.26 -14.29
C THR A 343 -12.02 12.44 -15.63
N ILE A 344 -12.06 11.44 -16.51
CA ILE A 344 -11.54 11.55 -17.87
C ILE A 344 -12.72 11.80 -18.81
N PRO A 345 -12.77 12.95 -19.52
CA PRO A 345 -13.91 13.29 -20.38
C PRO A 345 -13.98 12.35 -21.60
N PRO A 346 -15.18 12.16 -22.18
CA PRO A 346 -15.34 11.36 -23.40
C PRO A 346 -14.41 11.84 -24.52
N GLY A 347 -13.69 10.90 -25.14
CA GLY A 347 -12.73 11.18 -26.19
C GLY A 347 -11.67 10.09 -26.29
N GLU A 348 -10.66 10.35 -27.11
CA GLU A 348 -9.58 9.40 -27.39
C GLU A 348 -8.82 8.97 -26.12
N GLU A 349 -8.54 9.91 -25.20
CA GLU A 349 -7.85 9.58 -23.95
C GLU A 349 -8.67 8.64 -23.06
N LYS A 350 -9.99 8.88 -22.92
CA LYS A 350 -10.86 7.97 -22.16
C LYS A 350 -10.91 6.59 -22.81
N TYR A 351 -10.96 6.53 -24.14
CA TYR A 351 -10.91 5.25 -24.86
C TYR A 351 -9.60 4.49 -24.58
N GLN A 352 -8.46 5.18 -24.61
CA GLN A 352 -7.16 4.60 -24.27
C GLN A 352 -7.10 4.12 -22.81
N PHE A 353 -7.58 4.93 -21.86
CA PHE A 353 -7.64 4.54 -20.45
C PHE A 353 -8.53 3.32 -20.21
N LEU A 354 -9.72 3.29 -20.83
CA LEU A 354 -10.64 2.16 -20.70
C LEU A 354 -10.07 0.87 -21.31
N ARG A 355 -9.26 0.96 -22.38
CA ARG A 355 -8.51 -0.18 -22.90
C ARG A 355 -7.40 -0.62 -21.94
N PHE A 356 -6.67 0.33 -21.37
CA PHE A 356 -5.62 0.08 -20.38
C PHE A 356 -6.18 -0.65 -19.15
N ILE A 357 -7.24 -0.14 -18.54
CA ILE A 357 -7.81 -0.73 -17.33
C ILE A 357 -8.41 -2.11 -17.57
N ARG A 358 -8.96 -2.37 -18.77
CA ARG A 358 -9.48 -3.69 -19.15
C ARG A 358 -8.40 -4.75 -19.34
N LYS A 359 -7.16 -4.37 -19.67
CA LYS A 359 -6.03 -5.31 -19.68
C LYS A 359 -5.67 -5.76 -18.26
N ILE A 360 -5.79 -4.85 -17.30
CA ILE A 360 -5.47 -5.08 -15.88
C ILE A 360 -6.58 -5.85 -15.17
N LEU A 361 -7.82 -5.40 -15.30
CA LEU A 361 -8.99 -6.02 -14.66
C LEU A 361 -9.56 -7.15 -15.51
N THR A 362 -8.73 -8.17 -15.73
CA THR A 362 -9.07 -9.40 -16.45
C THR A 362 -9.32 -10.54 -15.47
N TRP A 363 -10.40 -11.30 -15.67
CA TRP A 363 -10.75 -12.48 -14.87
C TRP A 363 -9.62 -13.50 -14.81
N ASP A 364 -9.17 -13.96 -15.98
CA ASP A 364 -8.13 -14.97 -16.11
C ASP A 364 -6.75 -14.38 -15.81
N PRO A 365 -6.07 -14.80 -14.72
CA PRO A 365 -4.76 -14.28 -14.38
C PRO A 365 -3.68 -14.66 -15.41
N GLU A 366 -3.85 -15.70 -16.23
CA GLU A 366 -2.89 -16.09 -17.26
C GLU A 366 -2.93 -15.16 -18.48
N VAL A 367 -4.07 -14.49 -18.70
CA VAL A 367 -4.28 -13.54 -19.81
C VAL A 367 -4.16 -12.09 -19.33
N ARG A 368 -4.22 -11.85 -18.02
CA ARG A 368 -4.04 -10.54 -17.41
C ARG A 368 -2.67 -9.97 -17.79
N ALA A 369 -2.65 -8.72 -18.26
CA ALA A 369 -1.40 -8.09 -18.67
C ALA A 369 -0.40 -8.00 -17.50
N ASN A 370 0.88 -8.17 -17.80
CA ASN A 370 1.94 -8.03 -16.80
C ASN A 370 2.51 -6.60 -16.75
N SER A 371 3.32 -6.31 -15.74
CA SER A 371 3.92 -4.98 -15.54
C SER A 371 4.74 -4.50 -16.74
N TYR A 372 5.44 -5.39 -17.44
CA TYR A 372 6.27 -5.03 -18.59
C TYR A 372 5.42 -4.49 -19.76
N GLU A 373 4.29 -5.14 -20.05
CA GLU A 373 3.34 -4.70 -21.07
C GLU A 373 2.67 -3.37 -20.68
N LEU A 374 2.36 -3.18 -19.40
CA LEU A 374 1.63 -2.02 -18.88
C LEU A 374 2.47 -0.75 -18.82
N ILE A 375 3.79 -0.85 -18.57
CA ILE A 375 4.71 0.29 -18.61
C ILE A 375 4.71 0.96 -19.98
N GLN A 376 4.60 0.17 -21.05
CA GLN A 376 4.66 0.64 -22.43
C GLN A 376 3.28 0.95 -23.02
N ASP A 377 2.21 0.87 -22.22
CA ASP A 377 0.87 1.08 -22.73
C ASP A 377 0.67 2.50 -23.28
N GLU A 378 -0.16 2.62 -24.32
CA GLU A 378 -0.46 3.88 -24.99
C GLU A 378 -0.97 4.96 -24.02
N TRP A 379 -1.86 4.61 -23.09
CA TRP A 379 -2.35 5.57 -22.10
C TRP A 379 -1.24 5.99 -21.15
N MET A 380 -0.36 5.07 -20.74
CA MET A 380 0.79 5.35 -19.88
C MET A 380 1.84 6.23 -20.56
N MET A 381 2.04 6.07 -21.88
CA MET A 381 3.02 6.84 -22.65
C MET A 381 2.46 8.15 -23.24
N ARG A 382 1.15 8.39 -23.15
CA ARG A 382 0.51 9.63 -23.63
C ARG A 382 1.14 10.88 -22.97
N PRO A 383 1.58 11.90 -23.74
CA PRO A 383 2.10 13.12 -23.16
C PRO A 383 1.01 13.90 -22.40
N PRO A 384 1.35 14.67 -21.36
CA PRO A 384 0.43 15.62 -20.72
C PRO A 384 -0.24 16.55 -21.73
N SER A 385 -1.54 16.82 -21.56
CA SER A 385 -2.21 17.87 -22.33
C SER A 385 -1.82 19.26 -21.81
N GLU A 386 -2.08 20.31 -22.59
CA GLU A 386 -1.90 21.69 -22.12
C GLU A 386 -2.76 21.98 -20.88
N GLU A 387 -3.98 21.46 -20.83
CA GLU A 387 -4.88 21.58 -19.67
C GLU A 387 -4.29 20.91 -18.43
N ASP A 388 -3.70 19.72 -18.59
CA ASP A 388 -3.05 19.02 -17.49
C ASP A 388 -1.85 19.82 -16.93
N MET A 389 -1.08 20.47 -17.81
CA MET A 389 0.07 21.30 -17.44
C MET A 389 -0.37 22.61 -16.76
N VAL A 390 -1.47 23.23 -17.19
CA VAL A 390 -2.05 24.40 -16.53
C VAL A 390 -2.58 24.05 -15.15
N PHE A 391 -3.25 22.90 -15.02
CA PHE A 391 -3.75 22.41 -13.74
C PHE A 391 -2.60 22.16 -12.75
N LEU A 392 -1.51 21.52 -13.19
CA LEU A 392 -0.32 21.29 -12.35
C LEU A 392 0.29 22.61 -11.86
N LYS A 393 0.46 23.62 -12.73
CA LYS A 393 1.00 24.93 -12.33
C LYS A 393 0.17 25.59 -11.23
N ASN A 394 -1.15 25.57 -11.40
CA ASN A 394 -2.08 26.18 -10.45
C ASN A 394 -2.11 25.46 -9.09
N GLN A 395 -1.89 24.14 -9.05
CA GLN A 395 -1.92 23.33 -7.83
C GLN A 395 -0.57 23.23 -7.11
N MET A 396 0.53 23.25 -7.85
CA MET A 396 1.89 23.18 -7.29
C MET A 396 2.48 24.57 -6.98
N GLY A 397 1.74 25.65 -7.22
CA GLY A 397 2.21 27.01 -6.96
C GLY A 397 3.38 27.44 -7.85
N LEU A 398 3.47 26.90 -9.07
CA LEU A 398 4.51 27.20 -10.06
C LEU A 398 4.07 28.24 -11.09
#